data_AF-A0A3N5LQL9-F1
#
_entry.id   AF-A0A3N5LQL9-F1
#
_cell.length_a   1.000
_cell.length_b   1.000
_cell.length_c   1.000
_cell.angle_alpha   90.00
_cell.angle_beta   90.00
_cell.angle_gamma   90.00
#
_symmetry.space_group_name_H-M   'P 1'
#
loop_
_entity.id
_entity.type
_entity.pdbx_description
1 polymer ?
#
loop_
_entity_poly.entity_id
_entity_poly.type
_entity_poly.pdbx_seq_one_letter_code
_entity_poly.pdbx_strand_id
1 'polypeptide(L)'
;MRRVLLLQLACLLAVSSFVYGQNGHMGHPIDKNIVFPHFAIGAGVNTQIILMNPRPGNEVTGTLFFFTQSGAPLSVVNNGQSVNQLQVTLPPEGIEFISVSGATGQATTVGWALLDVTGPGQGQDDPRTRVFGSVTFTTTQGSNTVGSVGVVAGRYELGAHRTVAVPVIVQGNTINTGVALVNSGAAAMTISFQLKDRQGTVVQEAATINPPISPLAPGNQTARFVTELFSGFNFNNNDFRGTLVISAQQEGLVVTGLLSTNALLTSIPVVLVPGQGPGGGNPQTHTVNDVGFTFNPATVTITAGDSVQWQIASIHNVVEVTEATWNANGNTPKAGGFSTTFGGGTVQFNTPGTYWYVCSPHASAGMKGRVIVNPAQ
;
A
#
# COMPACT_ATOMS: atom_id res chain seq x y z
N MET A 1 -53.66 28.81 6.18
CA MET A 1 -52.91 27.92 7.09
C MET A 1 -52.25 26.81 6.27
N ARG A 2 -51.01 26.45 6.60
CA ARG A 2 -50.05 25.59 5.89
C ARG A 2 -50.46 24.13 5.67
N ARG A 3 -49.92 23.51 4.60
CA ARG A 3 -49.25 22.18 4.43
C ARG A 3 -49.41 21.74 2.95
N VAL A 4 -48.44 21.78 2.02
CA VAL A 4 -47.12 21.12 1.84
C VAL A 4 -47.17 19.58 1.71
N LEU A 5 -46.49 19.08 0.63
CA LEU A 5 -46.05 17.70 0.30
C LEU A 5 -47.06 16.82 -0.50
N LEU A 6 -46.75 16.04 -1.55
CA LEU A 6 -45.51 15.51 -2.16
C LEU A 6 -45.64 15.50 -3.70
N LEU A 7 -44.57 15.85 -4.43
CA LEU A 7 -44.37 15.42 -5.82
C LEU A 7 -43.51 14.15 -5.82
N GLN A 8 -43.95 13.14 -6.56
CA GLN A 8 -43.37 11.80 -6.59
C GLN A 8 -42.00 11.76 -7.30
N LEU A 9 -41.07 11.11 -6.61
CA LEU A 9 -39.97 10.25 -7.10
C LEU A 9 -39.81 10.14 -8.63
N ALA A 10 -38.80 10.84 -9.15
CA ALA A 10 -38.09 10.46 -10.36
C ALA A 10 -36.58 10.57 -10.08
N CYS A 11 -36.05 9.60 -9.33
CA CYS A 11 -34.61 9.38 -9.24
C CYS A 11 -34.36 7.94 -9.68
N LEU A 12 -34.34 7.75 -11.00
CA LEU A 12 -34.06 6.47 -11.64
C LEU A 12 -32.55 6.39 -11.91
N LEU A 13 -31.89 5.53 -11.12
CA LEU A 13 -30.78 4.65 -11.51
C LEU A 13 -29.59 5.30 -12.24
N ALA A 14 -28.65 5.84 -11.46
CA ALA A 14 -27.22 5.78 -11.81
C ALA A 14 -26.59 4.66 -10.96
N VAL A 15 -26.74 3.41 -11.40
CA VAL A 15 -25.88 2.31 -10.94
C VAL A 15 -24.61 2.42 -11.76
N SER A 16 -23.71 3.31 -11.36
CA SER A 16 -22.31 3.17 -11.78
C SER A 16 -21.77 1.93 -11.10
N SER A 17 -21.58 0.88 -11.88
CA SER A 17 -20.80 -0.30 -11.54
C SER A 17 -19.40 0.14 -11.12
N PHE A 18 -19.20 0.34 -9.82
CA PHE A 18 -17.86 0.48 -9.26
C PHE A 18 -17.16 -0.87 -9.41
N VAL A 19 -16.17 -0.90 -10.30
CA VAL A 19 -15.10 -1.89 -10.25
C VAL A 19 -14.43 -1.65 -8.90
N TYR A 20 -14.69 -2.50 -7.91
CA TYR A 20 -14.13 -2.40 -6.56
C TYR A 20 -12.62 -2.66 -6.60
N GLY A 21 -11.84 -1.64 -6.97
CA GLY A 21 -10.46 -1.50 -6.53
C GLY A 21 -10.46 -1.17 -5.03
N GLN A 22 -9.42 -1.60 -4.30
CA GLN A 22 -9.20 -1.09 -2.95
C GLN A 22 -8.98 0.42 -3.06
N ASN A 23 -9.94 1.23 -2.60
CA ASN A 23 -9.80 2.68 -2.61
C ASN A 23 -8.67 3.07 -1.66
N GLY A 24 -7.62 3.67 -2.21
CA GLY A 24 -6.52 4.24 -1.45
C GLY A 24 -6.80 5.67 -1.03
N HIS A 25 -5.75 6.36 -0.64
CA HIS A 25 -5.79 7.77 -0.27
C HIS A 25 -6.48 8.60 -1.34
N MET A 26 -7.49 9.39 -0.95
CA MET A 26 -8.35 10.20 -1.84
C MET A 26 -8.98 9.42 -3.02
N GLY A 27 -9.21 8.12 -2.86
CA GLY A 27 -9.88 7.30 -3.87
C GLY A 27 -8.96 6.76 -4.97
N HIS A 28 -7.65 6.99 -4.89
CA HIS A 28 -6.69 6.42 -5.84
C HIS A 28 -6.46 4.92 -5.59
N PRO A 29 -6.52 4.04 -6.61
CA PRO A 29 -6.47 2.59 -6.44
C PRO A 29 -5.10 2.08 -5.95
N ILE A 30 -5.03 1.46 -4.78
CA ILE A 30 -3.75 1.06 -4.15
C ILE A 30 -2.96 0.05 -5.00
N ASP A 31 -3.65 -0.89 -5.62
CA ASP A 31 -3.11 -2.02 -6.40
C ASP A 31 -2.51 -1.63 -7.75
N LYS A 32 -2.77 -0.41 -8.20
CA LYS A 32 -2.35 0.07 -9.53
C LYS A 32 -1.25 1.12 -9.49
N ASN A 33 -1.00 1.65 -8.31
CA ASN A 33 -0.20 2.85 -8.15
C ASN A 33 1.27 2.55 -7.88
N ILE A 34 2.13 3.39 -8.44
CA ILE A 34 3.52 3.51 -8.03
C ILE A 34 3.59 4.61 -6.98
N VAL A 35 4.20 4.32 -5.84
CA VAL A 35 4.34 5.28 -4.75
C VAL A 35 5.80 5.63 -4.57
N PHE A 36 6.11 6.90 -4.53
CA PHE A 36 7.41 7.44 -4.18
C PHE A 36 7.34 7.92 -2.74
N PRO A 37 7.74 7.08 -1.75
CA PRO A 37 7.37 7.29 -0.35
C PRO A 37 8.12 8.44 0.33
N HIS A 38 9.06 9.06 -0.39
CA HIS A 38 9.86 10.14 0.13
C HIS A 38 10.45 10.99 -1.00
N PHE A 39 10.20 12.30 -0.94
CA PHE A 39 10.96 13.31 -1.68
C PHE A 39 10.99 14.61 -0.86
N ALA A 40 11.84 15.55 -1.27
CA ALA A 40 11.91 16.87 -0.66
C ALA A 40 12.08 17.97 -1.72
N ILE A 41 11.55 19.15 -1.41
CA ILE A 41 11.67 20.35 -2.26
C ILE A 41 11.92 21.58 -1.38
N GLY A 42 12.41 22.66 -1.99
CA GLY A 42 12.62 23.94 -1.29
C GLY A 42 13.97 24.02 -0.59
N ALA A 43 14.36 25.23 -0.17
CA ALA A 43 15.63 25.54 0.48
C ALA A 43 16.87 24.88 -0.18
N GLY A 44 16.98 24.98 -1.52
CA GLY A 44 18.10 24.41 -2.28
C GLY A 44 17.96 22.91 -2.60
N VAL A 45 16.84 22.28 -2.25
CA VAL A 45 16.53 20.91 -2.65
C VAL A 45 15.72 20.91 -3.95
N ASN A 46 16.24 20.23 -4.96
CA ASN A 46 15.57 19.98 -6.24
C ASN A 46 15.30 18.48 -6.39
N THR A 47 14.11 18.11 -6.85
CA THR A 47 13.72 16.72 -7.09
C THR A 47 13.59 16.45 -8.58
N GLN A 48 14.13 15.32 -9.04
CA GLN A 48 13.88 14.74 -10.34
C GLN A 48 13.18 13.38 -10.16
N ILE A 49 12.12 13.17 -10.93
CA ILE A 49 11.39 11.91 -10.97
C ILE A 49 11.68 11.28 -12.32
N ILE A 50 12.15 10.04 -12.29
CA ILE A 50 12.51 9.27 -13.47
C ILE A 50 11.50 8.15 -13.59
N LEU A 51 10.82 8.09 -14.73
CA LEU A 51 9.79 7.10 -15.03
C LEU A 51 10.16 6.33 -16.29
N MET A 52 10.02 5.01 -16.28
CA MET A 52 10.36 4.14 -17.40
C MET A 52 9.19 3.23 -17.72
N ASN A 53 8.77 3.21 -18.98
CA ASN A 53 7.81 2.25 -19.49
C ASN A 53 8.59 1.08 -20.09
N PRO A 54 8.61 -0.13 -19.49
CA PRO A 54 9.35 -1.26 -20.02
C PRO A 54 8.63 -1.94 -21.19
N ARG A 55 7.41 -1.51 -21.54
CA ARG A 55 6.52 -2.27 -22.41
C ARG A 55 6.74 -1.90 -23.88
N PRO A 56 6.95 -2.89 -24.76
CA PRO A 56 7.02 -2.66 -26.19
C PRO A 56 5.63 -2.33 -26.78
N GLY A 57 5.64 -1.48 -27.80
CA GLY A 57 4.49 -1.16 -28.66
C GLY A 57 3.30 -0.44 -28.01
N ASN A 58 3.35 -0.10 -26.72
CA ASN A 58 2.23 0.57 -26.03
C ASN A 58 2.73 1.77 -25.22
N GLU A 59 2.17 2.94 -25.52
CA GLU A 59 2.35 4.15 -24.72
C GLU A 59 1.58 4.01 -23.40
N VAL A 60 2.22 4.44 -22.30
CA VAL A 60 1.60 4.48 -20.98
C VAL A 60 1.28 5.91 -20.58
N THR A 61 0.03 6.15 -20.18
CA THR A 61 -0.42 7.45 -19.66
C THR A 61 -0.78 7.33 -18.18
N GLY A 62 -0.61 8.42 -17.45
CA GLY A 62 -0.95 8.47 -16.04
C GLY A 62 -0.94 9.88 -15.48
N THR A 63 -1.40 10.02 -14.24
CA THR A 63 -1.31 11.27 -13.48
C THR A 63 -0.40 11.07 -12.29
N LEU A 64 0.62 11.93 -12.20
CA LEU A 64 1.54 12.00 -11.06
C LEU A 64 1.02 13.03 -10.06
N PHE A 65 0.68 12.58 -8.85
CA PHE A 65 0.17 13.40 -7.75
C PHE A 65 1.25 13.64 -6.69
N PHE A 66 1.20 14.81 -6.03
CA PHE A 66 2.13 15.18 -4.97
C PHE A 66 1.40 15.43 -3.65
N PHE A 67 1.95 14.92 -2.55
CA PHE A 67 1.35 15.00 -1.22
C PHE A 67 2.36 15.46 -0.17
N THR A 68 1.87 16.18 0.83
CA THR A 68 2.62 16.55 2.04
C THR A 68 2.77 15.34 2.96
N GLN A 69 3.55 15.48 4.03
CA GLN A 69 3.61 14.46 5.09
C GLN A 69 2.27 14.21 5.81
N SER A 70 1.33 15.16 5.74
CA SER A 70 -0.02 15.01 6.30
C SER A 70 -1.03 14.45 5.28
N GLY A 71 -0.57 14.03 4.09
CA GLY A 71 -1.43 13.54 3.00
C GLY A 71 -2.22 14.62 2.27
N ALA A 72 -2.04 15.90 2.58
CA ALA A 72 -2.68 16.98 1.81
C ALA A 72 -1.99 17.15 0.45
N PRO A 73 -2.69 17.63 -0.61
CA PRO A 73 -2.04 17.97 -1.87
C PRO A 73 -0.88 18.95 -1.66
N LEU A 74 0.30 18.63 -2.21
CA LEU A 74 1.49 19.46 -2.12
C LEU A 74 1.70 20.20 -3.46
N SER A 75 1.76 21.53 -3.40
CA SER A 75 2.17 22.33 -4.54
C SER A 75 3.68 22.22 -4.76
N VAL A 76 4.06 21.93 -6.00
CA VAL A 76 5.44 21.89 -6.50
C VAL A 76 5.54 22.80 -7.72
N VAL A 77 6.76 23.26 -8.01
CA VAL A 77 7.05 24.03 -9.23
C VAL A 77 7.61 23.09 -10.30
N ASN A 78 6.90 22.97 -11.42
CA ASN A 78 7.35 22.26 -12.63
C ASN A 78 7.27 23.24 -13.82
N ASN A 79 8.37 23.39 -14.57
CA ASN A 79 8.47 24.33 -15.69
C ASN A 79 8.00 25.76 -15.35
N GLY A 80 8.34 26.22 -14.13
CA GLY A 80 7.95 27.54 -13.63
C GLY A 80 6.48 27.68 -13.20
N GLN A 81 5.67 26.63 -13.31
CA GLN A 81 4.26 26.64 -12.91
C GLN A 81 4.06 25.91 -11.58
N SER A 82 3.21 26.47 -10.73
CA SER A 82 2.80 25.84 -9.46
C SER A 82 1.67 24.85 -9.71
N VAL A 83 1.93 23.57 -9.47
CA VAL A 83 1.00 22.45 -9.72
C VAL A 83 1.01 21.49 -8.53
N ASN A 84 -0.05 20.70 -8.35
CA ASN A 84 -0.10 19.61 -7.36
C ASN A 84 -0.26 18.22 -8.02
N GLN A 85 -0.35 18.20 -9.34
CA GLN A 85 -0.38 16.99 -10.17
C GLN A 85 0.15 17.30 -11.58
N LEU A 86 0.63 16.27 -12.28
CA LEU A 86 1.14 16.35 -13.65
C LEU A 86 0.58 15.19 -14.48
N GLN A 87 0.19 15.48 -15.72
CA GLN A 87 -0.05 14.43 -16.71
C GLN A 87 1.28 13.87 -17.19
N VAL A 88 1.37 12.55 -17.30
CA VAL A 88 2.56 11.83 -17.73
C VAL A 88 2.19 10.96 -18.92
N THR A 89 3.02 11.04 -19.96
CA THR A 89 2.96 10.17 -21.12
C THR A 89 4.33 9.54 -21.32
N LEU A 90 4.40 8.21 -21.31
CA LEU A 90 5.62 7.43 -21.48
C LEU A 90 5.53 6.66 -22.80
N PRO A 91 6.39 6.96 -23.79
CA PRO A 91 6.47 6.17 -25.01
C PRO A 91 6.71 4.69 -24.72
N PRO A 92 6.38 3.78 -25.65
CA PRO A 92 6.80 2.38 -25.56
C PRO A 92 8.31 2.27 -25.37
N GLU A 93 8.75 1.47 -24.38
CA GLU A 93 10.17 1.32 -24.02
C GLU A 93 10.88 2.66 -23.68
N GLY A 94 10.09 3.69 -23.40
CA GLY A 94 10.53 5.06 -23.19
C GLY A 94 10.81 5.41 -21.74
N ILE A 95 11.38 6.60 -21.57
CA ILE A 95 11.77 7.17 -20.28
C ILE A 95 11.40 8.65 -20.24
N GLU A 96 10.99 9.13 -19.08
CA GLU A 96 10.67 10.54 -18.83
C GLU A 96 11.38 11.06 -17.57
N PHE A 97 11.86 12.30 -17.62
CA PHE A 97 12.57 12.97 -16.54
C PHE A 97 11.82 14.24 -16.11
N ILE A 98 11.14 14.17 -14.98
CA ILE A 98 10.28 15.25 -14.49
C ILE A 98 11.01 15.99 -13.37
N SER A 99 11.34 17.25 -13.58
CA SER A 99 11.97 18.08 -12.54
C SER A 99 10.92 18.87 -11.77
N VAL A 100 10.95 18.77 -10.44
CA VAL A 100 10.08 19.53 -9.54
C VAL A 100 10.89 20.21 -8.43
N SER A 101 10.47 21.40 -8.05
CA SER A 101 11.12 22.22 -7.03
C SER A 101 10.10 22.89 -6.11
N GLY A 102 10.59 23.58 -5.08
CA GLY A 102 9.75 24.45 -4.25
C GLY A 102 9.66 25.84 -4.85
N ALA A 103 8.67 26.63 -4.40
CA ALA A 103 8.63 28.05 -4.70
C ALA A 103 9.88 28.77 -4.18
N THR A 104 10.24 29.89 -4.80
CA THR A 104 11.38 30.71 -4.35
C THR A 104 11.24 31.09 -2.88
N GLY A 105 12.25 30.78 -2.06
CA GLY A 105 12.24 31.06 -0.63
C GLY A 105 11.43 30.07 0.22
N GLN A 106 10.83 29.03 -0.38
CA GLN A 106 10.14 27.98 0.36
C GLN A 106 11.14 27.20 1.23
N ALA A 107 10.80 26.98 2.50
CA ALA A 107 11.55 26.10 3.39
C ALA A 107 11.53 24.65 2.86
N THR A 108 12.50 23.84 3.29
CA THR A 108 12.50 22.41 2.94
C THR A 108 11.17 21.79 3.34
N THR A 109 10.48 21.24 2.36
CA THR A 109 9.20 20.56 2.52
C THR A 109 9.37 19.13 2.07
N VAL A 110 9.02 18.19 2.95
CA VAL A 110 9.05 16.76 2.67
C VAL A 110 7.67 16.29 2.27
N GLY A 111 7.62 15.33 1.34
CA GLY A 111 6.38 14.76 0.86
C GLY A 111 6.56 13.37 0.28
N TRP A 112 5.51 12.92 -0.40
CA TRP A 112 5.51 11.69 -1.18
C TRP A 112 4.70 11.90 -2.46
N ALA A 113 4.96 11.10 -3.47
CA ALA A 113 4.27 11.19 -4.76
C ALA A 113 3.65 9.85 -5.16
N LEU A 114 2.67 9.91 -6.04
CA LEU A 114 1.96 8.74 -6.54
C LEU A 114 1.76 8.88 -8.05
N LEU A 115 2.18 7.88 -8.83
CA LEU A 115 1.79 7.76 -10.22
C LEU A 115 0.59 6.81 -10.33
N ASP A 116 -0.54 7.38 -10.72
CA ASP A 116 -1.76 6.67 -11.08
C ASP A 116 -1.78 6.49 -12.60
N VAL A 117 -1.48 5.27 -13.05
CA VAL A 117 -1.47 4.93 -14.47
C VAL A 117 -2.89 4.58 -14.90
N THR A 118 -3.40 5.30 -15.87
CA THR A 118 -4.81 5.27 -16.24
C THR A 118 -5.07 4.19 -17.31
N GLY A 119 -6.08 3.36 -17.07
CA GLY A 119 -6.68 2.51 -18.10
C GLY A 119 -6.27 1.02 -18.09
N PRO A 120 -7.17 0.12 -18.54
CA PRO A 120 -6.89 -1.30 -18.66
C PRO A 120 -5.81 -1.58 -19.71
N GLY A 121 -4.96 -2.57 -19.46
CA GLY A 121 -3.91 -2.93 -20.41
C GLY A 121 -2.87 -1.83 -20.58
N GLN A 122 -2.53 -1.09 -19.50
CA GLN A 122 -1.44 -0.11 -19.45
C GLN A 122 -0.27 -0.58 -18.57
N GLY A 123 0.00 -1.88 -18.62
CA GLY A 123 1.03 -2.53 -17.80
C GLY A 123 0.65 -2.68 -16.33
N GLN A 124 -0.61 -2.44 -15.97
CA GLN A 124 -1.12 -2.55 -14.61
C GLN A 124 -1.26 -4.00 -14.13
N ASP A 125 -1.68 -4.87 -15.03
CA ASP A 125 -2.10 -6.25 -14.72
C ASP A 125 -0.94 -7.26 -14.78
N ASP A 126 0.12 -7.00 -15.55
CA ASP A 126 1.32 -7.86 -15.64
C ASP A 126 2.53 -7.17 -14.99
N PRO A 127 3.08 -7.73 -13.89
CA PRO A 127 4.22 -7.17 -13.17
C PRO A 127 5.45 -6.87 -14.03
N ARG A 128 5.66 -7.59 -15.14
CA ARG A 128 6.82 -7.41 -16.03
C ARG A 128 6.69 -6.19 -16.94
N THR A 129 5.47 -5.70 -17.13
CA THR A 129 5.16 -4.59 -18.04
C THR A 129 4.80 -3.29 -17.30
N ARG A 130 4.88 -3.33 -15.98
CA ARG A 130 4.62 -2.22 -15.07
C ARG A 130 5.66 -1.12 -15.22
N VAL A 131 5.22 0.14 -15.19
CA VAL A 131 6.13 1.30 -15.16
C VAL A 131 7.09 1.20 -13.97
N PHE A 132 8.35 1.52 -14.17
CA PHE A 132 9.33 1.65 -13.10
C PHE A 132 9.63 3.11 -12.83
N GLY A 133 10.06 3.42 -11.62
CA GLY A 133 10.48 4.78 -11.34
C GLY A 133 11.37 4.92 -10.13
N SER A 134 12.06 6.05 -10.11
CA SER A 134 12.82 6.51 -8.95
C SER A 134 12.68 8.02 -8.81
N VAL A 135 12.90 8.50 -7.60
CA VAL A 135 13.09 9.91 -7.27
C VAL A 135 14.58 10.10 -6.98
N THR A 136 15.17 11.15 -7.53
CA THR A 136 16.44 11.70 -7.05
C THR A 136 16.20 13.10 -6.53
N PHE A 137 16.64 13.41 -5.31
CA PHE A 137 16.68 14.81 -4.88
C PHE A 137 18.09 15.25 -4.51
N THR A 138 18.48 16.39 -5.04
CA THR A 138 19.80 16.98 -4.89
C THR A 138 19.70 18.23 -4.03
N THR A 139 20.59 18.31 -3.05
CA THR A 139 20.78 19.54 -2.26
C THR A 139 21.92 20.32 -2.87
N THR A 140 21.66 21.58 -3.20
CA THR A 140 22.67 22.48 -3.74
C THR A 140 23.03 23.58 -2.74
N GLN A 141 24.30 23.92 -2.67
CA GLN A 141 24.80 25.11 -1.99
C GLN A 141 25.47 26.00 -3.04
N GLY A 142 24.79 27.07 -3.45
CA GLY A 142 25.17 27.82 -4.65
C GLY A 142 25.05 26.95 -5.90
N SER A 143 26.11 26.86 -6.70
CA SER A 143 26.19 26.02 -7.89
C SER A 143 26.61 24.56 -7.61
N ASN A 144 27.02 24.25 -6.38
CA ASN A 144 27.60 22.95 -6.05
C ASN A 144 26.53 22.00 -5.52
N THR A 145 26.51 20.77 -6.04
CA THR A 145 25.72 19.69 -5.43
C THR A 145 26.48 19.20 -4.21
N VAL A 146 25.86 19.36 -3.03
CA VAL A 146 26.45 18.97 -1.73
C VAL A 146 25.82 17.69 -1.18
N GLY A 147 24.77 17.19 -1.82
CA GLY A 147 24.17 15.89 -1.51
C GLY A 147 23.20 15.45 -2.62
N SER A 148 23.07 14.14 -2.81
CA SER A 148 22.10 13.54 -3.73
C SER A 148 21.56 12.26 -3.12
N VAL A 149 20.27 12.01 -3.31
CA VAL A 149 19.57 10.87 -2.71
C VAL A 149 18.69 10.23 -3.75
N GLY A 150 18.92 8.94 -4.03
CA GLY A 150 18.05 8.12 -4.87
C GLY A 150 17.07 7.33 -4.02
N VAL A 151 15.77 7.55 -4.23
CA VAL A 151 14.66 6.80 -3.63
C VAL A 151 13.99 5.99 -4.72
N VAL A 152 14.07 4.67 -4.62
CA VAL A 152 13.34 3.77 -5.51
C VAL A 152 11.86 3.80 -5.15
N ALA A 153 10.99 3.82 -6.16
CA ALA A 153 9.56 3.75 -5.93
C ALA A 153 9.16 2.41 -5.32
N GLY A 154 8.21 2.46 -4.39
CA GLY A 154 7.55 1.28 -3.85
C GLY A 154 6.24 1.01 -4.59
N ARG A 155 5.82 -0.25 -4.56
CA ARG A 155 4.50 -0.68 -4.98
C ARG A 155 3.84 -1.39 -3.81
N TYR A 156 2.52 -1.32 -3.79
CA TYR A 156 1.73 -2.27 -3.05
C TYR A 156 1.60 -3.55 -3.90
N GLU A 157 2.02 -4.70 -3.35
CA GLU A 157 1.84 -6.01 -3.98
C GLU A 157 0.69 -6.74 -3.26
N LEU A 158 -0.36 -7.03 -4.03
CA LEU A 158 -1.67 -7.53 -3.59
C LEU A 158 -1.59 -8.69 -2.57
N GLY A 159 -2.37 -8.59 -1.50
CA GLY A 159 -2.92 -9.72 -0.73
C GLY A 159 -1.99 -10.47 0.23
N ALA A 160 -0.67 -10.26 0.21
CA ALA A 160 0.26 -11.09 1.00
C ALA A 160 1.29 -10.32 1.85
N HIS A 161 1.42 -9.00 1.70
CA HIS A 161 2.56 -8.27 2.26
C HIS A 161 2.13 -7.15 3.19
N ARG A 162 1.71 -7.55 4.38
CA ARG A 162 1.52 -6.64 5.51
C ARG A 162 2.83 -6.37 6.25
N THR A 163 3.92 -7.03 5.85
CA THR A 163 5.18 -6.95 6.56
C THR A 163 6.35 -6.78 5.63
N VAL A 164 7.23 -5.91 6.07
CA VAL A 164 8.37 -5.42 5.34
C VAL A 164 9.61 -5.57 6.22
N ALA A 165 10.68 -6.13 5.66
CA ALA A 165 11.99 -6.19 6.28
C ALA A 165 12.94 -5.19 5.59
N VAL A 166 13.65 -4.42 6.41
CA VAL A 166 14.68 -3.47 5.98
C VAL A 166 15.99 -3.83 6.68
N PRO A 167 17.12 -3.95 5.95
CA PRO A 167 18.42 -4.21 6.57
C PRO A 167 18.84 -3.01 7.42
N VAL A 168 19.27 -3.29 8.64
CA VAL A 168 19.70 -2.26 9.60
C VAL A 168 21.22 -2.23 9.66
N ILE A 169 21.77 -1.03 9.53
CA ILE A 169 23.17 -0.71 9.85
C ILE A 169 23.14 0.55 10.71
N VAL A 170 23.71 0.44 11.91
CA VAL A 170 24.06 1.57 12.77
C VAL A 170 25.55 1.47 13.02
N GLN A 171 26.30 2.53 12.73
CA GLN A 171 27.74 2.61 12.98
C GLN A 171 28.11 3.99 13.54
N GLY A 172 28.52 4.04 14.81
CA GLY A 172 28.83 5.28 15.52
C GLY A 172 27.73 6.33 15.33
N ASN A 173 28.16 7.55 15.04
CA ASN A 173 27.27 8.63 14.59
C ASN A 173 27.36 8.84 13.08
N THR A 174 27.97 7.90 12.36
CA THR A 174 28.38 8.09 10.96
C THR A 174 27.54 7.33 9.97
N ILE A 175 26.89 6.23 10.38
CA ILE A 175 25.98 5.46 9.54
C ILE A 175 24.72 5.13 10.32
N ASN A 176 23.57 5.36 9.70
CA ASN A 176 22.29 5.00 10.28
C ASN A 176 21.28 4.63 9.20
N THR A 177 20.63 3.48 9.36
CA THR A 177 19.45 3.12 8.57
C THR A 177 18.28 4.00 9.00
N GLY A 178 17.64 4.66 8.04
CA GLY A 178 16.33 5.27 8.16
C GLY A 178 15.27 4.50 7.38
N VAL A 179 14.02 4.79 7.67
CA VAL A 179 12.87 4.30 6.91
C VAL A 179 11.91 5.44 6.68
N ALA A 180 11.34 5.51 5.48
CA ALA A 180 10.20 6.35 5.18
C ALA A 180 8.99 5.47 4.88
N LEU A 181 7.88 5.78 5.54
CA LEU A 181 6.63 5.04 5.52
C LEU A 181 5.52 5.95 5.00
N VAL A 182 4.70 5.44 4.09
CA VAL A 182 3.46 6.07 3.62
C VAL A 182 2.30 5.13 3.86
N ASN A 183 1.22 5.63 4.45
CA ASN A 183 -0.08 4.97 4.38
C ASN A 183 -0.81 5.42 3.11
N SER A 184 -0.73 4.64 2.04
CA SER A 184 -1.46 4.93 0.79
C SER A 184 -2.91 4.42 0.81
N GLY A 185 -3.35 3.80 1.91
CA GLY A 185 -4.72 3.34 2.10
C GLY A 185 -5.70 4.45 2.49
N ALA A 186 -6.99 4.14 2.44
CA ALA A 186 -8.08 5.08 2.79
C ALA A 186 -8.42 5.14 4.30
N ALA A 187 -7.84 4.26 5.13
CA ALA A 187 -8.11 4.18 6.57
C ALA A 187 -6.81 4.31 7.39
N ALA A 188 -6.93 4.78 8.63
CA ALA A 188 -5.81 4.84 9.55
C ALA A 188 -5.25 3.43 9.80
N MET A 189 -3.93 3.31 9.93
CA MET A 189 -3.22 2.04 9.96
C MET A 189 -2.41 1.87 11.24
N THR A 190 -2.64 0.76 11.94
CA THR A 190 -1.77 0.33 13.02
C THR A 190 -0.48 -0.26 12.44
N ILE A 191 0.67 0.19 12.93
CA ILE A 191 2.00 -0.24 12.48
C ILE A 191 2.81 -0.68 13.70
N SER A 192 3.38 -1.88 13.65
CA SER A 192 4.31 -2.40 14.64
C SER A 192 5.71 -2.54 14.07
N PHE A 193 6.70 -2.49 14.96
CA PHE A 193 8.12 -2.54 14.62
C PHE A 193 8.82 -3.56 15.51
N GLN A 194 9.65 -4.40 14.92
CA GLN A 194 10.48 -5.38 15.62
C GLN A 194 11.92 -5.29 15.09
N LEU A 195 12.90 -5.35 15.99
CA LEU A 195 14.32 -5.35 15.64
C LEU A 195 14.88 -6.77 15.84
N LYS A 196 15.52 -7.30 14.80
CA LYS A 196 16.21 -8.61 14.81
C LYS A 196 17.71 -8.44 14.60
N ASP A 197 18.52 -9.29 15.21
CA ASP A 197 19.96 -9.37 14.97
C ASP A 197 20.30 -10.06 13.63
N ARG A 198 21.59 -10.31 13.35
CA ARG A 198 22.03 -10.99 12.11
C ARG A 198 21.64 -12.47 12.06
N GLN A 199 21.34 -13.08 13.19
CA GLN A 199 20.92 -14.47 13.33
C GLN A 199 19.39 -14.60 13.19
N GLY A 200 18.68 -13.48 13.07
CA GLY A 200 17.22 -13.43 13.00
C GLY A 200 16.54 -13.48 14.37
N THR A 201 17.31 -13.44 15.47
CA THR A 201 16.76 -13.38 16.83
C THR A 201 16.15 -12.02 17.06
N VAL A 202 14.94 -11.99 17.62
CA VAL A 202 14.32 -10.73 18.02
C VAL A 202 15.06 -10.19 19.23
N VAL A 203 15.65 -9.00 19.07
CA VAL A 203 16.37 -8.30 20.15
C VAL A 203 15.53 -7.18 20.76
N GLN A 204 14.47 -6.74 20.07
CA GLN A 204 13.51 -5.78 20.58
C GLN A 204 12.16 -5.95 19.89
N GLU A 205 11.11 -6.23 20.66
CA GLU A 205 9.75 -6.53 20.17
C GLU A 205 8.92 -5.30 19.77
N ALA A 206 9.25 -4.13 20.34
CA ALA A 206 8.50 -2.91 20.11
C ALA A 206 9.41 -1.68 20.06
N ALA A 207 9.08 -0.77 19.15
CA ALA A 207 9.69 0.54 19.05
C ALA A 207 9.22 1.47 20.19
N THR A 208 10.12 2.29 20.72
CA THR A 208 9.84 3.29 21.76
C THR A 208 9.87 4.67 21.10
N ILE A 209 8.77 5.00 20.42
CA ILE A 209 8.69 6.13 19.50
C ILE A 209 7.99 7.32 20.17
N ASN A 210 8.64 8.48 20.21
CA ASN A 210 8.03 9.74 20.63
C ASN A 210 8.38 10.86 19.63
N PRO A 211 7.38 11.51 18.99
CA PRO A 211 5.94 11.19 19.02
C PRO A 211 5.62 9.86 18.33
N PRO A 212 4.55 9.16 18.72
CA PRO A 212 4.18 7.88 18.14
C PRO A 212 3.85 8.01 16.64
N ILE A 213 4.24 7.00 15.85
CA ILE A 213 3.86 6.90 14.42
C ILE A 213 2.49 6.24 14.23
N SER A 214 2.10 5.35 15.15
CA SER A 214 0.90 4.54 15.04
C SER A 214 -0.23 5.06 15.95
N PRO A 215 -1.49 5.10 15.49
CA PRO A 215 -1.94 4.79 14.11
C PRO A 215 -1.50 5.86 13.09
N LEU A 216 -1.06 5.44 11.92
CA LEU A 216 -0.67 6.32 10.81
C LEU A 216 -1.92 6.65 9.98
N ALA A 217 -2.32 7.92 9.95
CA ALA A 217 -3.53 8.36 9.24
C ALA A 217 -3.44 8.14 7.70
N PRO A 218 -4.57 8.06 6.98
CA PRO A 218 -4.59 7.96 5.51
C PRO A 218 -3.76 9.07 4.85
N GLY A 219 -2.92 8.70 3.88
CA GLY A 219 -2.04 9.63 3.16
C GLY A 219 -0.88 10.18 3.99
N ASN A 220 -0.79 9.91 5.29
CA ASN A 220 0.33 10.40 6.08
C ASN A 220 1.62 9.68 5.69
N GLN A 221 2.70 10.46 5.69
CA GLN A 221 4.06 10.02 5.49
C GLN A 221 4.89 10.39 6.72
N THR A 222 5.81 9.51 7.10
CA THR A 222 6.81 9.81 8.11
C THR A 222 8.15 9.19 7.72
N ALA A 223 9.25 9.80 8.14
CA ALA A 223 10.59 9.22 8.03
C ALA A 223 11.27 9.24 9.41
N ARG A 224 11.93 8.15 9.79
CA ARG A 224 12.69 8.04 11.05
C ARG A 224 13.94 7.20 10.88
N PHE A 225 14.97 7.53 11.63
CA PHE A 225 16.11 6.65 11.83
C PHE A 225 15.75 5.48 12.75
N VAL A 226 16.39 4.32 12.54
CA VAL A 226 16.17 3.14 13.39
C VAL A 226 16.54 3.45 14.84
N THR A 227 17.56 4.28 15.07
CA THR A 227 17.92 4.74 16.42
C THR A 227 16.86 5.64 17.07
N GLU A 228 16.04 6.34 16.28
CA GLU A 228 14.90 7.10 16.80
C GLU A 228 13.72 6.19 17.11
N LEU A 229 13.49 5.17 16.27
CA LEU A 229 12.44 4.17 16.50
C LEU A 229 12.69 3.38 17.78
N PHE A 230 13.94 3.04 18.08
CA PHE A 230 14.31 2.29 19.28
C PHE A 230 15.25 3.10 20.18
N SER A 231 14.85 4.32 20.54
CA SER A 231 15.65 5.25 21.35
C SER A 231 16.15 4.69 22.70
N GLY A 232 15.45 3.70 23.28
CA GLY A 232 15.85 3.00 24.51
C GLY A 232 16.71 1.75 24.29
N PHE A 233 16.96 1.34 23.05
CA PHE A 233 17.75 0.15 22.74
C PHE A 233 19.24 0.48 22.69
N ASN A 234 20.06 -0.31 23.38
CA ASN A 234 21.51 -0.19 23.27
C ASN A 234 21.97 -0.87 21.97
N PHE A 235 22.16 -0.08 20.91
CA PHE A 235 22.70 -0.51 19.61
C PHE A 235 24.19 -0.94 19.69
N ASN A 236 24.59 -1.69 20.72
CA ASN A 236 25.96 -2.11 20.99
C ASN A 236 26.97 -0.95 20.88
N ASN A 237 26.73 0.15 21.59
CA ASN A 237 27.52 1.39 21.45
C ASN A 237 27.56 1.93 20.00
N ASN A 238 26.40 1.92 19.35
CA ASN A 238 26.19 2.31 17.95
C ASN A 238 26.90 1.44 16.91
N ASP A 239 27.18 0.16 17.16
CA ASP A 239 27.61 -0.78 16.11
C ASP A 239 26.65 -1.98 16.03
N PHE A 240 25.58 -1.81 15.26
CA PHE A 240 24.52 -2.80 15.12
C PHE A 240 24.27 -3.14 13.66
N ARG A 241 24.10 -4.44 13.40
CA ARG A 241 23.56 -4.92 12.12
C ARG A 241 22.52 -5.99 12.34
N GLY A 242 21.46 -5.91 11.55
CA GLY A 242 20.33 -6.80 11.70
C GLY A 242 19.23 -6.45 10.73
N THR A 243 17.98 -6.62 11.15
CA THR A 243 16.80 -6.37 10.33
C THR A 243 15.74 -5.64 11.14
N LEU A 244 15.17 -4.60 10.55
CA LEU A 244 13.95 -3.94 11.01
C LEU A 244 12.78 -4.61 10.31
N VAL A 245 11.87 -5.18 11.09
CA VAL A 245 10.60 -5.72 10.59
C VAL A 245 9.50 -4.72 10.92
N ILE A 246 8.75 -4.32 9.90
CA ILE A 246 7.65 -3.35 9.97
C ILE A 246 6.38 -4.08 9.53
N SER A 247 5.37 -4.13 10.39
CA SER A 247 4.11 -4.83 10.10
C SER A 247 2.93 -3.87 10.20
N ALA A 248 2.01 -3.92 9.25
CA ALA A 248 0.75 -3.19 9.24
C ALA A 248 -0.43 -4.13 9.48
N GLN A 249 -1.49 -3.65 10.13
CA GLN A 249 -2.71 -4.45 10.31
C GLN A 249 -3.55 -4.56 9.02
N GLN A 250 -3.31 -3.68 8.03
CA GLN A 250 -4.06 -3.62 6.79
C GLN A 250 -3.16 -3.27 5.60
N GLU A 251 -3.71 -3.35 4.39
CA GLU A 251 -3.02 -3.07 3.14
C GLU A 251 -2.78 -1.56 2.92
N GLY A 252 -1.83 -1.22 2.04
CA GLY A 252 -1.50 0.16 1.70
C GLY A 252 -0.27 0.75 2.39
N LEU A 253 0.51 -0.05 3.15
CA LEU A 253 1.79 0.42 3.66
C LEU A 253 2.83 0.37 2.53
N VAL A 254 3.45 1.51 2.23
CA VAL A 254 4.62 1.58 1.35
C VAL A 254 5.82 2.05 2.17
N VAL A 255 6.92 1.31 2.07
CA VAL A 255 8.16 1.57 2.83
C VAL A 255 9.33 1.70 1.86
N THR A 256 10.19 2.69 2.10
CA THR A 256 11.56 2.69 1.56
C THR A 256 12.56 2.68 2.70
N GLY A 257 13.59 1.86 2.57
CA GLY A 257 14.76 1.91 3.45
C GLY A 257 15.74 2.95 2.93
N LEU A 258 16.34 3.70 3.85
CA LEU A 258 17.34 4.72 3.57
C LEU A 258 18.60 4.39 4.38
N LEU A 259 19.78 4.65 3.85
CA LEU A 259 21.04 4.57 4.56
C LEU A 259 21.70 5.93 4.52
N SER A 260 21.77 6.57 5.68
CA SER A 260 22.49 7.82 5.87
C SER A 260 23.93 7.51 6.25
N THR A 261 24.85 8.23 5.63
CA THR A 261 26.27 8.28 5.97
C THR A 261 26.70 9.75 6.15
N ASN A 262 27.92 10.00 6.61
CA ASN A 262 28.48 11.36 6.70
C ASN A 262 28.47 12.16 5.39
N ALA A 263 28.42 11.50 4.23
CA ALA A 263 28.58 12.15 2.92
C ALA A 263 27.41 11.87 1.94
N LEU A 264 26.57 10.88 2.22
CA LEU A 264 25.57 10.39 1.27
C LEU A 264 24.35 9.85 2.01
N LEU A 265 23.16 10.06 1.44
CA LEU A 265 21.94 9.32 1.76
C LEU A 265 21.56 8.52 0.51
N THR A 266 21.27 7.23 0.67
CA THR A 266 20.86 6.35 -0.44
C THR A 266 19.68 5.49 -0.02
N SER A 267 18.87 5.03 -0.97
CA SER A 267 17.95 3.93 -0.67
C SER A 267 18.70 2.60 -0.51
N ILE A 268 18.12 1.72 0.29
CA ILE A 268 18.55 0.34 0.51
C ILE A 268 17.38 -0.61 0.23
N PRO A 269 17.66 -1.87 -0.11
CA PRO A 269 16.60 -2.81 -0.49
C PRO A 269 15.59 -3.00 0.64
N VAL A 270 14.34 -3.17 0.22
CA VAL A 270 13.21 -3.48 1.07
C VAL A 270 12.68 -4.83 0.63
N VAL A 271 12.50 -5.74 1.58
CA VAL A 271 12.04 -7.10 1.30
C VAL A 271 10.64 -7.28 1.85
N LEU A 272 9.70 -7.66 0.99
CA LEU A 272 8.39 -8.08 1.42
C LEU A 272 8.52 -9.43 2.11
N VAL A 273 8.06 -9.54 3.36
CA VAL A 273 8.14 -10.79 4.13
C VAL A 273 6.81 -11.52 3.99
N PRO A 274 6.76 -12.68 3.31
CA PRO A 274 5.54 -13.47 3.25
C PRO A 274 5.14 -13.95 4.66
N GLY A 275 3.85 -13.91 4.98
CA GLY A 275 3.29 -14.57 6.18
C GLY A 275 3.48 -13.85 7.53
N GLN A 276 4.46 -12.97 7.71
CA GLN A 276 4.76 -12.39 9.03
C GLN A 276 3.87 -11.19 9.40
N GLY A 277 2.54 -11.30 9.48
CA GLY A 277 1.68 -10.27 10.12
C GLY A 277 2.07 -9.99 11.59
N PRO A 278 1.48 -8.99 12.28
CA PRO A 278 1.85 -8.66 13.66
C PRO A 278 1.59 -9.86 14.59
N GLY A 279 2.66 -10.56 14.96
CA GLY A 279 2.69 -11.66 15.92
C GLY A 279 2.23 -13.02 15.37
N GLY A 280 3.00 -14.06 15.66
CA GLY A 280 2.58 -15.46 15.58
C GLY A 280 1.51 -15.76 16.61
N GLY A 281 0.29 -15.30 16.35
CA GLY A 281 -0.89 -15.60 17.14
C GLY A 281 -1.50 -16.94 16.76
N ASN A 282 -2.16 -17.58 17.72
CA ASN A 282 -3.03 -18.73 17.50
C ASN A 282 -4.01 -18.50 16.32
N PRO A 283 -4.49 -19.56 15.65
CA PRO A 283 -5.53 -19.49 14.63
C PRO A 283 -6.65 -18.50 14.96
N GLN A 284 -6.86 -17.51 14.09
CA GLN A 284 -7.88 -16.48 14.26
C GLN A 284 -9.16 -16.86 13.51
N THR A 285 -10.30 -16.35 13.97
CA THR A 285 -11.57 -16.44 13.25
C THR A 285 -11.99 -15.06 12.76
N HIS A 286 -12.19 -14.93 11.45
CA HIS A 286 -12.57 -13.67 10.78
C HIS A 286 -14.04 -13.71 10.40
N THR A 287 -14.81 -12.68 10.73
CA THR A 287 -16.26 -12.66 10.47
C THR A 287 -16.60 -11.97 9.15
N VAL A 288 -17.48 -12.58 8.37
CA VAL A 288 -18.12 -11.98 7.18
C VAL A 288 -19.63 -11.92 7.41
N ASN A 289 -20.20 -10.74 7.26
CA ASN A 289 -21.65 -10.51 7.31
C ASN A 289 -22.23 -10.35 5.90
N ASP A 290 -23.54 -10.16 5.78
CA ASP A 290 -24.20 -9.70 4.55
C ASP A 290 -24.85 -8.33 4.73
N VAL A 291 -24.91 -7.59 3.63
CA VAL A 291 -25.72 -6.37 3.51
C VAL A 291 -26.52 -6.49 2.22
N GLY A 292 -27.76 -6.94 2.34
CA GLY A 292 -28.57 -7.32 1.18
C GLY A 292 -27.87 -8.46 0.42
N PHE A 293 -27.67 -8.29 -0.89
CA PHE A 293 -27.03 -9.30 -1.73
C PHE A 293 -25.50 -9.16 -1.83
N THR A 294 -24.85 -8.66 -0.79
CA THR A 294 -23.40 -8.42 -0.78
C THR A 294 -22.76 -8.99 0.49
N PHE A 295 -21.66 -9.73 0.36
CA PHE A 295 -20.83 -10.10 1.50
C PHE A 295 -20.03 -8.90 2.01
N ASN A 296 -19.96 -8.70 3.32
CA ASN A 296 -19.25 -7.60 3.96
C ASN A 296 -18.33 -8.09 5.09
N PRO A 297 -17.00 -8.05 4.92
CA PRO A 297 -16.31 -7.65 3.69
C PRO A 297 -16.45 -8.69 2.56
N ALA A 298 -16.39 -8.25 1.30
CA ALA A 298 -16.44 -9.14 0.14
C ALA A 298 -15.09 -9.86 -0.12
N THR A 299 -14.00 -9.34 0.43
CA THR A 299 -12.68 -9.99 0.43
C THR A 299 -12.16 -10.06 1.86
N VAL A 300 -11.78 -11.26 2.30
CA VAL A 300 -11.06 -11.47 3.55
C VAL A 300 -9.68 -12.02 3.22
N THR A 301 -8.65 -11.46 3.85
CA THR A 301 -7.28 -11.98 3.76
C THR A 301 -6.88 -12.54 5.12
N ILE A 302 -6.51 -13.82 5.18
CA ILE A 302 -6.22 -14.57 6.40
C ILE A 302 -4.89 -15.33 6.25
N THR A 303 -4.43 -15.97 7.33
CA THR A 303 -3.26 -16.86 7.33
C THR A 303 -3.70 -18.32 7.35
N ALA A 304 -2.94 -19.23 6.72
CA ALA A 304 -3.25 -20.65 6.79
C ALA A 304 -3.26 -21.12 8.26
N GLY A 305 -4.33 -21.79 8.64
CA GLY A 305 -4.70 -22.10 10.02
C GLY A 305 -5.91 -21.30 10.50
N ASP A 306 -6.15 -20.10 9.98
CA ASP A 306 -7.30 -19.27 10.33
C ASP A 306 -8.63 -19.85 9.82
N SER A 307 -9.72 -19.36 10.40
CA SER A 307 -11.08 -19.63 9.96
C SER A 307 -11.80 -18.37 9.48
N VAL A 308 -12.74 -18.53 8.55
CA VAL A 308 -13.74 -17.52 8.22
C VAL A 308 -15.09 -17.98 8.72
N GLN A 309 -15.77 -17.14 9.48
CA GLN A 309 -17.13 -17.33 9.93
C GLN A 309 -18.07 -16.39 9.18
N TRP A 310 -18.94 -16.95 8.35
CA TRP A 310 -20.04 -16.22 7.74
C TRP A 310 -21.22 -16.17 8.71
N GLN A 311 -21.54 -14.97 9.18
CA GLN A 311 -22.73 -14.65 9.96
C GLN A 311 -23.70 -13.91 9.05
N ILE A 312 -24.48 -14.67 8.27
CA ILE A 312 -25.30 -14.11 7.19
C ILE A 312 -26.78 -14.46 7.36
N ALA A 313 -27.67 -13.70 6.73
CA ALA A 313 -29.10 -13.95 6.78
C ALA A 313 -29.44 -15.37 6.29
N SER A 314 -30.54 -15.93 6.81
CA SER A 314 -30.97 -17.32 6.53
C SER A 314 -31.34 -17.59 5.06
N ILE A 315 -31.42 -16.55 4.23
CA ILE A 315 -31.63 -16.67 2.78
C ILE A 315 -30.32 -16.76 1.98
N HIS A 316 -29.17 -16.68 2.66
CA HIS A 316 -27.84 -16.74 2.06
C HIS A 316 -27.04 -17.94 2.54
N ASN A 317 -26.20 -18.45 1.66
CA ASN A 317 -25.22 -19.51 1.93
C ASN A 317 -23.89 -19.13 1.26
N VAL A 318 -22.88 -19.96 1.44
CA VAL A 318 -21.57 -19.80 0.80
C VAL A 318 -21.20 -21.10 0.10
N VAL A 319 -20.79 -21.01 -1.17
CA VAL A 319 -20.29 -22.13 -1.95
C VAL A 319 -19.01 -21.73 -2.66
N GLU A 320 -17.96 -22.51 -2.49
CA GLU A 320 -16.72 -22.36 -3.25
C GLU A 320 -16.95 -22.72 -4.72
N VAL A 321 -16.45 -21.86 -5.60
CA VAL A 321 -16.53 -22.00 -7.05
C VAL A 321 -15.15 -21.79 -7.67
N THR A 322 -14.99 -22.12 -8.95
CA THR A 322 -13.78 -21.74 -9.68
C THR A 322 -13.76 -20.24 -9.97
N GLU A 323 -12.57 -19.68 -10.19
CA GLU A 323 -12.44 -18.27 -10.62
C GLU A 323 -13.26 -17.97 -11.89
N ALA A 324 -13.23 -18.90 -12.87
CA ALA A 324 -14.03 -18.77 -14.08
C ALA A 324 -15.53 -18.70 -13.79
N THR A 325 -16.04 -19.56 -12.90
CA THR A 325 -17.44 -19.54 -12.46
C THR A 325 -17.78 -18.24 -11.72
N TRP A 326 -16.89 -17.78 -10.84
CA TRP A 326 -17.04 -16.54 -10.08
C TRP A 326 -17.08 -15.30 -11.00
N ASN A 327 -16.22 -15.26 -12.02
CA ASN A 327 -16.18 -14.20 -13.03
C ASN A 327 -17.47 -14.18 -13.88
N ALA A 328 -18.03 -15.35 -14.17
CA ALA A 328 -19.28 -15.51 -14.92
C ALA A 328 -20.55 -15.28 -14.09
N ASN A 329 -20.45 -14.88 -12.81
CA ASN A 329 -21.59 -14.82 -11.88
C ASN A 329 -22.37 -16.15 -11.80
N GLY A 330 -21.67 -17.27 -12.01
CA GLY A 330 -22.23 -18.61 -11.91
C GLY A 330 -22.16 -19.16 -10.49
N ASN A 331 -22.84 -20.28 -10.27
CA ASN A 331 -22.91 -20.95 -8.97
C ASN A 331 -22.52 -22.44 -9.03
N THR A 332 -21.89 -22.89 -10.11
CA THR A 332 -21.39 -24.26 -10.25
C THR A 332 -20.34 -24.55 -9.17
N PRO A 333 -20.60 -25.44 -8.21
CA PRO A 333 -19.66 -25.71 -7.13
C PRO A 333 -18.34 -26.28 -7.66
N LYS A 334 -17.22 -25.89 -7.04
CA LYS A 334 -15.92 -26.48 -7.31
C LYS A 334 -15.86 -27.89 -6.73
N ALA A 335 -15.40 -28.86 -7.51
CA ALA A 335 -15.22 -30.23 -7.04
C ALA A 335 -14.27 -30.28 -5.82
N GLY A 336 -14.73 -30.86 -4.72
CA GLY A 336 -13.99 -30.90 -3.45
C GLY A 336 -13.87 -29.56 -2.73
N GLY A 337 -14.59 -28.52 -3.17
CA GLY A 337 -14.62 -27.22 -2.52
C GLY A 337 -15.52 -27.18 -1.28
N PHE A 338 -15.42 -26.11 -0.50
CA PHE A 338 -16.25 -25.93 0.70
C PHE A 338 -17.65 -25.38 0.39
N SER A 339 -18.57 -25.62 1.32
CA SER A 339 -19.87 -24.95 1.35
C SER A 339 -20.39 -24.82 2.78
N THR A 340 -21.25 -23.83 3.01
CA THR A 340 -21.99 -23.68 4.28
C THR A 340 -23.47 -23.95 4.07
N THR A 341 -24.17 -24.22 5.18
CA THR A 341 -25.63 -24.15 5.21
C THR A 341 -26.12 -22.72 4.97
N PHE A 342 -27.42 -22.59 4.73
CA PHE A 342 -28.10 -21.31 4.80
C PHE A 342 -27.99 -20.70 6.20
N GLY A 343 -27.80 -19.38 6.29
CA GLY A 343 -27.45 -18.69 7.53
C GLY A 343 -25.93 -18.63 7.81
N GLY A 344 -25.11 -19.18 6.91
CA GLY A 344 -23.65 -19.15 7.03
C GLY A 344 -23.09 -20.35 7.79
N GLY A 345 -21.90 -20.17 8.35
CA GLY A 345 -21.09 -21.24 8.94
C GLY A 345 -19.63 -20.84 9.08
N THR A 346 -18.80 -21.73 9.62
CA THR A 346 -17.35 -21.49 9.79
C THR A 346 -16.55 -22.49 8.97
N VAL A 347 -15.55 -22.01 8.23
CA VAL A 347 -14.61 -22.84 7.46
C VAL A 347 -13.19 -22.47 7.84
N GLN A 348 -12.38 -23.47 8.19
CA GLN A 348 -10.95 -23.32 8.42
C GLN A 348 -10.18 -23.46 7.10
N PHE A 349 -9.18 -22.60 6.90
CA PHE A 349 -8.35 -22.57 5.71
C PHE A 349 -6.92 -22.91 6.06
N ASN A 350 -6.47 -24.12 5.71
CA ASN A 350 -5.13 -24.61 6.03
C ASN A 350 -4.14 -24.52 4.85
N THR A 351 -4.63 -24.26 3.64
CA THR A 351 -3.81 -24.25 2.43
C THR A 351 -3.77 -22.83 1.86
N PRO A 352 -2.58 -22.29 1.57
CA PRO A 352 -2.46 -20.97 0.93
C PRO A 352 -3.08 -20.95 -0.47
N GLY A 353 -3.64 -19.81 -0.84
CA GLY A 353 -4.27 -19.59 -2.14
C GLY A 353 -5.50 -18.69 -2.06
N THR A 354 -6.07 -18.40 -3.23
CA THR A 354 -7.31 -17.62 -3.34
C THR A 354 -8.49 -18.57 -3.52
N TYR A 355 -9.48 -18.44 -2.65
CA TYR A 355 -10.72 -19.19 -2.66
C TYR A 355 -11.87 -18.29 -3.06
N TRP A 356 -12.50 -18.60 -4.19
CA TRP A 356 -13.62 -17.83 -4.74
C TRP A 356 -14.93 -18.44 -4.26
N TYR A 357 -15.85 -17.62 -3.76
CA TYR A 357 -17.14 -18.12 -3.27
C TYR A 357 -18.30 -17.23 -3.69
N VAL A 358 -19.48 -17.83 -3.74
CA VAL A 358 -20.75 -17.15 -4.08
C VAL A 358 -21.86 -17.57 -3.12
N CYS A 359 -22.94 -16.78 -3.08
CA CYS A 359 -24.22 -17.28 -2.58
C CYS A 359 -24.95 -18.00 -3.71
N SER A 360 -25.30 -19.28 -3.52
CA SER A 360 -25.88 -20.11 -4.59
C SER A 360 -27.12 -19.51 -5.25
N PRO A 361 -28.16 -19.04 -4.51
CA PRO A 361 -29.34 -18.42 -5.12
C PRO A 361 -29.09 -17.02 -5.70
N HIS A 362 -28.03 -16.32 -5.28
CA HIS A 362 -27.81 -14.90 -5.63
C HIS A 362 -26.53 -14.64 -6.42
N ALA A 363 -25.85 -15.69 -6.90
CA ALA A 363 -24.63 -15.56 -7.70
C ALA A 363 -24.87 -14.73 -8.97
N SER A 364 -26.01 -14.95 -9.65
CA SER A 364 -26.41 -14.19 -10.85
C SER A 364 -26.72 -12.72 -10.56
N ALA A 365 -27.06 -12.38 -9.31
CA ALA A 365 -27.23 -11.02 -8.83
C ALA A 365 -25.90 -10.38 -8.36
N GLY A 366 -24.78 -11.10 -8.45
CA GLY A 366 -23.45 -10.62 -8.08
C GLY A 366 -23.06 -10.85 -6.62
N MET A 367 -23.81 -11.66 -5.85
CA MET A 367 -23.47 -11.95 -4.46
C MET A 367 -22.29 -12.94 -4.38
N LYS A 368 -21.09 -12.38 -4.33
CA LYS A 368 -19.83 -13.14 -4.39
C LYS A 368 -18.72 -12.51 -3.58
N GLY A 369 -17.76 -13.31 -3.16
CA GLY A 369 -16.61 -12.87 -2.39
C GLY A 369 -15.40 -13.76 -2.62
N ARG A 370 -14.29 -13.45 -1.93
CA ARG A 370 -13.07 -14.27 -1.95
C ARG A 370 -12.36 -14.29 -0.61
N VAL A 371 -11.76 -15.43 -0.29
CA VAL A 371 -10.83 -15.58 0.84
C VAL A 371 -9.43 -15.72 0.25
N ILE A 372 -8.51 -14.86 0.65
CA ILE A 372 -7.09 -14.94 0.30
C ILE A 372 -6.36 -15.53 1.51
N VAL A 373 -5.78 -16.71 1.35
CA VAL A 373 -5.09 -17.44 2.41
C VAL A 373 -3.59 -17.33 2.17
N ASN A 374 -2.88 -16.72 3.10
CA ASN A 374 -1.43 -16.62 3.09
C ASN A 374 -0.79 -17.87 3.73
N PRO A 375 0.48 -18.21 3.43
CA PRO A 375 1.22 -19.25 4.15
C PRO A 375 1.16 -19.10 5.67
N ALA A 376 0.99 -20.23 6.37
CA ALA A 376 1.14 -20.30 7.82
C ALA A 376 2.54 -19.79 8.20
N GLN A 377 2.62 -19.09 9.34
CA GLN A 377 3.88 -18.48 9.80
C GLN A 377 4.97 -19.50 10.09
#